data_AF-A0A9P4LLT7-F1
#
_entry.id   AF-A0A9P4LLT7-F1
#
_cell.length_a   1.000
_cell.length_b   1.000
_cell.length_c   1.000
_cell.angle_alpha   90.00
_cell.angle_beta   90.00
_cell.angle_gamma   90.00
#
_symmetry.space_group_name_H-M   'P 1'
#
loop_
_entity.id
_entity.type
_entity.pdbx_description
1 polymer ?
#
loop_
_entity_poly.entity_id
_entity_poly.type
_entity_poly.pdbx_seq_one_letter_code
_entity_poly.pdbx_strand_id
1 'polypeptide(L)'
;FRFLDLPPELRCMIYEHIEIATCRHTIREEDARFLHSDGRWVASDVADTTITLVRKSLETSILATCRIINREATTILDRKLRRLEMQPVRFYAGYSGATALAGY
;
A
#
# COMPACT_ATOMS: atom_id res chain seq x y z
N PHE A 1 -6.57 -29.04 12.04
CA PHE A 1 -7.22 -28.99 10.73
C PHE A 1 -6.29 -28.23 9.78
N ARG A 2 -5.93 -28.78 8.61
CA ARG A 2 -5.02 -28.10 7.67
C ARG A 2 -5.85 -27.38 6.61
N PHE A 3 -5.38 -26.22 6.16
CA PHE A 3 -6.10 -25.43 5.16
C PHE A 3 -6.34 -26.18 3.83
N LEU A 4 -5.39 -27.02 3.42
CA LEU A 4 -5.52 -27.86 2.21
C LEU A 4 -6.48 -29.04 2.37
N ASP A 5 -6.91 -29.35 3.60
CA ASP A 5 -7.93 -30.38 3.85
C ASP A 5 -9.35 -29.85 3.56
N LEU A 6 -9.52 -28.53 3.34
CA LEU A 6 -10.78 -27.92 2.92
C LEU A 6 -11.10 -28.30 1.47
N PRO A 7 -12.39 -28.51 1.13
CA PRO A 7 -12.83 -28.50 -0.26
C PRO A 7 -12.42 -27.20 -0.99
N PRO A 8 -12.08 -27.25 -2.29
CA PRO A 8 -11.70 -26.09 -3.09
C PRO A 8 -12.71 -24.95 -3.02
N GLU A 9 -14.00 -25.25 -2.93
CA GLU A 9 -15.09 -24.28 -2.84
C GLU A 9 -14.95 -23.42 -1.59
N LEU A 10 -14.64 -24.04 -0.44
CA LEU A 10 -14.42 -23.32 0.81
C LEU A 10 -13.14 -22.49 0.78
N ARG A 11 -12.07 -22.99 0.14
CA ARG A 11 -10.85 -22.18 -0.06
C ARG A 11 -11.13 -20.97 -0.93
N CYS A 12 -11.92 -21.11 -1.99
CA CYS A 12 -12.33 -20.01 -2.85
C CYS A 12 -13.12 -18.95 -2.08
N MET A 13 -14.06 -19.36 -1.22
CA MET A 13 -14.77 -18.43 -0.33
C MET A 13 -13.79 -17.65 0.54
N ILE A 14 -12.75 -18.29 1.08
CA ILE A 14 -11.73 -17.59 1.88
C ILE A 14 -10.96 -16.57 1.03
N TYR A 15 -10.56 -16.91 -0.19
CA TYR A 15 -9.88 -15.98 -1.09
C TYR A 15 -10.75 -14.78 -1.48
N GLU A 16 -12.06 -14.98 -1.64
CA GLU A 16 -13.02 -13.90 -1.90
C GLU A 16 -13.10 -12.90 -0.75
N HIS A 17 -12.93 -13.36 0.49
CA HIS A 17 -12.92 -12.53 1.69
C HIS A 17 -11.59 -11.81 1.96
N ILE A 18 -10.54 -12.02 1.15
CA ILE A 18 -9.30 -11.23 1.28
C ILE A 18 -9.57 -9.79 0.87
N GLU A 19 -9.62 -8.88 1.84
CA GLU A 19 -10.01 -7.50 1.62
C GLU A 19 -8.87 -6.63 1.09
N ILE A 20 -9.26 -5.57 0.38
CA ILE A 20 -8.35 -4.50 0.02
C ILE A 20 -8.18 -3.59 1.23
N ALA A 21 -6.96 -3.48 1.74
CA ALA A 21 -6.60 -2.59 2.82
C ALA A 21 -6.17 -1.21 2.28
N THR A 22 -6.41 -0.16 3.07
CA THR A 22 -5.83 1.17 2.81
C THR A 22 -4.55 1.32 3.62
N CYS A 23 -3.41 1.36 2.94
CA CYS A 23 -2.13 1.67 3.54
C CYS A 23 -1.92 3.19 3.60
N ARG A 24 -1.51 3.67 4.77
CA ARG A 24 -1.05 5.04 4.97
C ARG A 24 0.41 5.00 5.40
N HIS A 25 1.25 5.68 4.66
CA HIS A 25 2.66 5.84 5.00
C HIS A 25 2.92 7.34 5.15
N THR A 26 3.19 7.77 6.38
CA THR A 26 3.48 9.17 6.68
C THR A 26 4.98 9.32 6.81
N ILE A 27 5.54 10.19 5.97
CA ILE A 27 6.93 10.61 6.05
C ILE A 27 6.94 11.93 6.81
N ARG A 28 7.75 11.98 7.87
CA ARG A 28 8.02 13.21 8.62
C ARG A 28 9.35 13.80 8.17
N GLU A 29 9.58 15.05 8.54
CA GLU A 29 10.85 15.73 8.28
C GLU A 29 12.05 14.98 8.89
N GLU A 30 11.89 14.41 10.09
CA GLU A 30 12.93 13.58 10.73
C GLU A 30 13.33 12.39 9.85
N ASP A 31 12.36 11.67 9.28
CA ASP A 31 12.60 10.52 8.41
C ASP A 31 13.30 10.94 7.10
N ALA A 32 12.93 12.10 6.56
CA ALA A 32 13.49 12.61 5.32
C ALA A 32 14.97 13.01 5.46
N ARG A 33 15.38 13.54 6.62
CA ARG A 33 16.78 13.87 6.92
C ARG A 33 17.69 12.65 6.89
N PHE A 34 17.19 11.46 7.20
CA PHE A 34 17.97 10.21 7.13
C PHE A 34 18.13 9.65 5.72
N LEU A 35 17.17 9.93 4.82
CA LEU A 35 17.13 9.35 3.48
C LEU A 35 18.00 10.10 2.46
N HIS A 36 18.45 11.31 2.79
CA HIS A 36 19.12 12.20 1.86
C HIS A 36 20.35 12.86 2.48
N SER A 37 21.55 12.46 2.04
CA SER A 37 22.79 13.21 2.29
C SER A 37 22.84 14.52 1.48
N ASP A 38 22.13 14.60 0.35
CA ASP A 38 22.14 15.75 -0.59
C ASP A 38 20.74 16.34 -0.91
N GLY A 39 19.66 15.70 -0.45
CA GLY A 39 18.28 16.09 -0.75
C GLY A 39 17.83 17.24 0.15
N ARG A 40 17.73 18.44 -0.42
CA ARG A 40 17.17 19.61 0.26
C ARG A 40 15.69 19.40 0.53
N TRP A 41 15.35 18.84 1.68
CA TRP A 41 14.06 19.13 2.30
C TRP A 41 14.07 20.64 2.58
N VAL A 42 13.17 21.40 1.97
CA VAL A 42 13.09 22.84 2.23
C VAL A 42 12.68 22.98 3.68
N ALA A 43 13.66 23.27 4.55
CA ALA A 43 13.41 23.56 5.95
C ALA A 43 12.49 24.79 5.98
N SER A 44 11.22 24.56 6.27
CA SER A 44 10.28 25.62 6.53
C SER A 44 10.32 25.89 8.02
N ASP A 45 10.45 27.16 8.42
CA ASP A 45 10.27 27.59 9.82
C ASP A 45 8.83 27.33 10.33
N VAL A 46 7.94 26.86 9.46
CA VAL A 46 6.55 26.52 9.76
C VAL A 46 6.47 25.05 10.19
N ALA A 47 6.01 24.87 11.43
CA ALA A 47 5.89 23.60 12.14
C ALA A 47 5.36 22.41 11.30
N ASP A 48 5.97 21.24 11.53
CA ASP A 48 5.58 19.88 11.13
C ASP A 48 5.14 19.70 9.68
N THR A 49 6.11 19.76 8.77
CA THR A 49 5.91 19.32 7.39
C THR A 49 5.78 17.79 7.33
N THR A 50 4.55 17.30 7.11
CA THR A 50 4.28 15.87 6.93
C THR A 50 3.68 15.60 5.55
N ILE A 51 4.11 14.49 4.94
CA ILE A 51 3.54 14.00 3.69
C ILE A 51 3.04 12.57 3.93
N THR A 52 1.74 12.35 3.81
CA THR A 52 1.13 11.03 3.92
C THR A 52 0.77 10.49 2.54
N LEU A 53 1.45 9.42 2.14
CA LEU A 53 1.09 8.58 1.01
C LEU A 53 -0.07 7.67 1.43
N VAL A 54 -1.20 7.77 0.74
CA VAL A 54 -2.37 6.91 0.92
C VAL A 54 -2.57 6.09 -0.35
N ARG A 55 -2.42 4.79 -0.23
CA ARG A 55 -2.66 3.83 -1.32
C ARG A 55 -3.49 2.66 -0.84
N LYS A 56 -4.26 2.07 -1.73
CA LYS A 56 -4.91 0.79 -1.45
C LYS A 56 -3.99 -0.34 -1.86
N SER A 57 -4.02 -1.44 -1.11
CA SER A 57 -3.21 -2.62 -1.34
C SER A 57 -4.01 -3.89 -1.01
N LEU A 58 -3.58 -5.01 -1.58
CA LEU A 58 -4.13 -6.33 -1.31
C LEU A 58 -3.02 -7.19 -0.74
N GLU A 59 -3.32 -7.98 0.29
CA GLU A 59 -2.34 -8.92 0.83
C GLU A 59 -2.12 -10.08 -0.16
N THR A 60 -0.89 -10.24 -0.64
CA THR A 60 -0.51 -11.27 -1.61
C THR A 60 0.40 -12.35 -1.02
N SER A 61 0.61 -12.34 0.30
CA SER A 61 1.42 -13.32 1.04
C SER A 61 0.97 -14.75 0.73
N ILE A 62 -0.34 -14.96 0.59
CA ILE A 62 -0.94 -16.26 0.27
C ILE A 62 -0.50 -16.83 -1.08
N LEU A 63 -0.18 -15.98 -2.06
CA LEU A 63 0.31 -16.40 -3.37
C LEU A 63 1.73 -16.99 -3.29
N ALA A 64 2.49 -16.68 -2.23
CA ALA A 64 3.84 -17.20 -2.03
C ALA A 64 3.87 -18.58 -1.35
N THR A 65 2.73 -19.15 -0.98
CA THR A 65 2.65 -20.39 -0.19
C THR A 65 2.97 -21.66 -1.00
N CYS A 66 2.02 -22.19 -1.77
CA CYS A 66 2.18 -23.37 -2.61
C CYS A 66 1.47 -23.22 -3.97
N ARG A 67 1.81 -24.08 -4.94
CA ARG A 67 1.28 -23.99 -6.31
C ARG A 67 -0.24 -24.14 -6.40
N ILE A 68 -0.85 -24.96 -5.54
CA ILE A 68 -2.31 -25.18 -5.52
C ILE A 68 -3.01 -23.89 -5.11
N ILE A 69 -2.64 -23.36 -3.94
CA ILE A 69 -3.19 -22.12 -3.39
C ILE A 69 -2.94 -20.96 -4.35
N ASN A 70 -1.72 -20.85 -4.92
CA ASN A 70 -1.39 -19.81 -5.87
C ASN A 70 -2.31 -19.85 -7.09
N ARG A 71 -2.51 -21.03 -7.71
CA ARG A 71 -3.39 -21.16 -8.89
C ARG A 71 -4.84 -20.79 -8.58
N GLU A 72 -5.37 -21.26 -7.45
CA GLU A 72 -6.75 -20.97 -7.04
C GLU A 72 -6.92 -19.48 -6.72
N ALA A 73 -6.10 -18.94 -5.81
CA ALA A 73 -6.21 -17.57 -5.35
C ALA A 73 -5.92 -16.54 -6.44
N THR A 74 -4.98 -16.82 -7.36
CA THR A 74 -4.63 -15.87 -8.44
C THR A 74 -5.85 -15.51 -9.29
N THR A 75 -6.72 -16.48 -9.61
CA THR A 75 -7.91 -16.22 -10.43
C THR A 75 -8.89 -15.23 -9.78
N ILE A 76 -8.98 -15.26 -8.45
CA ILE A 76 -9.88 -14.39 -7.68
C ILE A 76 -9.21 -13.04 -7.40
N LEU A 77 -7.93 -13.05 -7.02
CA LEU A 77 -7.18 -11.85 -6.63
C LEU A 77 -6.77 -11.01 -7.84
N ASP A 78 -6.54 -11.57 -9.03
CA ASP A 78 -6.17 -10.81 -10.24
C ASP A 78 -7.19 -9.72 -10.56
N ARG A 79 -8.49 -10.03 -10.44
CA ARG A 79 -9.56 -9.04 -10.61
C ARG A 79 -9.45 -7.88 -9.63
N LYS A 80 -9.07 -8.15 -8.37
CA LYS A 80 -8.88 -7.12 -7.34
C LYS A 80 -7.60 -6.31 -7.60
N LEU A 81 -6.52 -6.96 -8.03
CA LEU A 81 -5.25 -6.32 -8.37
C LEU A 81 -5.38 -5.36 -9.55
N ARG A 82 -6.03 -5.77 -10.65
CA ARG A 82 -6.30 -4.87 -11.79
C ARG A 82 -7.12 -3.64 -11.39
N ARG A 83 -8.09 -3.81 -10.49
CA ARG A 83 -8.87 -2.69 -9.94
C ARG A 83 -8.03 -1.74 -9.08
N LEU A 84 -7.00 -2.25 -8.42
CA LEU A 84 -6.06 -1.43 -7.64
C LEU A 84 -5.09 -0.67 -8.54
N GLU A 85 -4.62 -1.28 -9.61
CA GLU A 85 -3.72 -0.66 -10.59
C GLU A 85 -4.35 0.59 -11.23
N MET A 86 -5.65 0.57 -11.47
CA MET A 86 -6.39 1.73 -12.01
C MET A 86 -6.65 2.85 -10.99
N GLN A 87 -6.40 2.64 -9.69
CA GLN A 87 -6.66 3.66 -8.68
C GLN A 87 -5.47 4.61 -8.54
N PRO A 88 -5.70 5.93 -8.61
CA PRO A 88 -4.62 6.90 -8.46
C PRO A 88 -4.08 6.86 -7.02
N VAL A 89 -2.76 6.99 -6.93
CA VAL A 89 -2.07 7.22 -5.67
C VAL A 89 -2.47 8.60 -5.12
N ARG A 90 -2.75 8.68 -3.82
CA ARG A 90 -3.15 9.94 -3.16
C ARG A 90 -2.08 10.37 -2.18
N PHE A 91 -1.76 11.66 -2.19
CA PHE A 91 -0.85 12.28 -1.24
C PHE A 91 -1.63 13.33 -0.44
N TYR A 92 -1.47 13.31 0.87
CA TYR A 92 -1.88 14.42 1.74
C TYR A 92 -0.60 15.10 2.21
N ALA A 93 -0.37 16.32 1.76
CA ALA A 93 0.68 17.16 2.29
C ALA A 93 0.08 18.13 3.31
N GLY A 94 0.74 18.31 4.45
CA GLY A 94 0.46 19.45 5.32
C GLY A 94 0.64 20.77 4.57
N TYR A 95 0.05 21.86 5.07
CA TYR A 95 0.07 23.17 4.43
C TYR A 95 1.51 23.65 4.06
N SER A 96 2.48 23.38 4.94
CA SER A 96 3.92 23.64 4.74
C SER A 96 4.60 22.67 3.75
N GLY A 97 4.08 21.45 3.58
CA GLY A 97 4.58 20.47 2.60
C GLY A 97 4.05 20.72 1.20
N ALA A 98 2.85 21.29 1.08
CA ALA A 98 2.26 21.67 -0.20
C ALA A 98 3.07 22.79 -0.88
N THR A 99 3.59 23.75 -0.13
CA THR A 99 4.47 24.81 -0.65
C THR A 99 5.80 24.25 -1.16
N ALA A 100 6.37 23.25 -0.47
CA ALA A 100 7.59 22.58 -0.92
C ALA A 100 7.40 21.77 -2.22
N LEU A 101 6.23 21.15 -2.42
CA LEU A 101 5.89 20.46 -3.67
C LEU A 101 5.54 21.42 -4.82
N ALA A 102 5.10 22.64 -4.52
CA ALA A 102 4.67 23.64 -5.50
C ALA A 102 5.80 24.54 -6.04
N GLY A 103 7.02 24.44 -5.49
CA GLY A 103 8.22 25.07 -6.05
C GLY A 103 8.27 26.60 -5.99
N TYR A 104 7.67 27.22 -4.98
CA TYR A 104 7.80 28.65 -4.68
C TYR A 104 8.76 28.90 -3.51
#